data_AF-A0A1Y3NFJ6-F1
#
_entry.id   AF-A0A1Y3NFJ6-F1
#
_cell.length_a   1.000
_cell.length_b   1.000
_cell.length_c   1.000
_cell.angle_alpha   90.00
_cell.angle_beta   90.00
_cell.angle_gamma   90.00
#
_symmetry.space_group_name_H-M   'P 1'
#
loop_
_entity.id
_entity.type
_entity.pdbx_description
1 polymer ?
#
loop_
_entity_poly.entity_id
_entity_poly.type
_entity_poly.pdbx_seq_one_letter_code
_entity_poly.pdbx_strand_id
1 'polypeptide(L)'
;GERGAAANYITRNRAIKKLQISLADFRRLCILKGIYPREPKNKKKVNKGSTAPRTFYYVKDIKYLAHEPILEKFREYKTFAKKLKKALGKKEFDSAKSLEENKPEYTLDHLVKERYPTFIDALRDLDDALSMVFLFSTLPANDKIKYKTVENCKRLAAEFQHYVVISRSLKKTFLSIKGIYYQAEIRGQDVTWIVPYQFSQQVPTDVDLRVMMTFLEFYQTLLGFVNFKLYSDMNLIYPPKVDIKKDEGNAGLTAYVVETSEGKDILKNIKSKPEVSEENVDKVINFNHLLTI
;
A
#
# COMPACT_ATOMS: atom_id res chain seq x y z
N GLY A 1 -0.32 -5.26 -42.32
CA GLY A 1 -0.64 -3.95 -41.69
C GLY A 1 0.50 -3.55 -40.80
N GLU A 2 1.63 -3.21 -41.40
CA GLU A 2 2.93 -3.08 -40.72
C GLU A 2 3.31 -1.63 -40.39
N ARG A 3 2.50 -0.64 -40.78
CA ARG A 3 2.76 0.78 -40.50
C ARG A 3 1.48 1.53 -40.09
N GLY A 4 1.62 2.42 -39.10
CA GLY A 4 0.55 3.29 -38.58
C GLY A 4 0.07 2.94 -37.15
N ALA A 5 -0.99 3.61 -36.69
CA ALA A 5 -1.53 3.49 -35.32
C ALA A 5 -1.80 2.05 -34.84
N ALA A 6 -2.01 1.08 -35.75
CA ALA A 6 -2.18 -0.33 -35.41
C ALA A 6 -0.90 -1.00 -34.89
N ALA A 7 0.30 -0.49 -35.21
CA ALA A 7 1.57 -1.01 -34.72
C ALA A 7 1.88 -0.58 -33.28
N ASN A 8 1.25 0.50 -32.80
CA ASN A 8 1.53 1.06 -31.48
C ASN A 8 0.82 0.34 -30.35
N TYR A 9 -0.23 -0.44 -30.65
CA TYR A 9 -1.07 -1.10 -29.66
C TYR A 9 -1.00 -2.62 -29.78
N ILE A 10 -1.08 -3.29 -28.63
CA ILE A 10 -1.17 -4.74 -28.52
C ILE A 10 -2.38 -5.10 -27.66
N THR A 11 -3.12 -6.13 -28.07
CA THR A 11 -4.25 -6.64 -27.28
C THR A 11 -3.75 -7.36 -26.04
N ARG A 12 -4.52 -7.33 -24.94
CA ARG A 12 -4.21 -8.05 -23.70
C ARG A 12 -3.77 -9.50 -23.94
N ASN A 13 -4.53 -10.27 -24.72
CA ASN A 13 -4.23 -11.68 -24.98
C ASN A 13 -2.90 -11.88 -25.73
N ARG A 14 -2.52 -10.95 -26.62
CA ARG A 14 -1.21 -11.00 -27.30
C ARG A 14 -0.07 -10.60 -26.35
N ALA A 15 -0.29 -9.60 -25.48
CA ALA A 15 0.68 -9.19 -24.49
C ALA A 15 1.02 -10.34 -23.51
N ILE A 16 -0.01 -11.03 -23.01
CA ILE A 16 0.15 -12.21 -22.13
C ILE A 16 0.95 -13.31 -22.82
N LYS A 17 0.61 -13.65 -24.07
CA LYS A 17 1.36 -14.65 -24.86
C LYS A 17 2.81 -14.24 -25.08
N LYS A 18 3.08 -12.95 -25.32
CA LYS A 18 4.43 -12.42 -25.54
C LYS A 18 5.29 -12.48 -24.27
N LEU A 19 4.71 -12.19 -23.11
CA LEU A 19 5.41 -12.22 -21.81
C LEU A 19 5.50 -13.62 -21.18
N GLN A 20 4.73 -14.59 -21.70
CA GLN A 20 4.69 -15.99 -21.25
C GLN A 20 4.25 -16.18 -19.78
N ILE A 21 3.37 -15.30 -19.30
CA ILE A 21 2.84 -15.33 -17.92
C ILE A 21 1.33 -15.61 -17.88
N SER A 22 0.79 -15.87 -16.68
CA SER A 22 -0.66 -16.05 -16.52
C SER A 22 -1.40 -14.71 -16.58
N LEU A 23 -2.72 -14.73 -16.73
CA LEU A 23 -3.54 -13.51 -16.69
C LEU A 23 -3.46 -12.82 -15.30
N ALA A 24 -3.39 -13.60 -14.22
CA ALA A 24 -3.30 -13.06 -12.86
C ALA A 24 -1.96 -12.34 -12.64
N ASP A 25 -0.85 -12.98 -13.04
CA ASP A 25 0.49 -12.39 -12.92
C ASP A 25 0.65 -11.19 -13.85
N PHE A 26 0.05 -11.23 -15.05
CA PHE A 26 0.05 -10.08 -15.95
C PHE A 26 -0.66 -8.87 -15.32
N ARG A 27 -1.83 -9.07 -14.69
CA ARG A 27 -2.54 -7.98 -13.98
C ARG A 27 -1.68 -7.44 -12.84
N ARG A 28 -1.09 -8.32 -12.03
CA ARG A 28 -0.20 -7.94 -10.92
C ARG A 28 0.99 -7.12 -11.42
N LEU A 29 1.68 -7.57 -12.46
CA LEU A 29 2.82 -6.88 -13.04
C LEU A 29 2.42 -5.50 -13.59
N CYS A 30 1.26 -5.40 -14.25
CA CYS A 30 0.74 -4.13 -14.73
C CYS A 30 0.48 -3.14 -13.58
N ILE A 31 -0.08 -3.61 -12.46
CA ILE A 31 -0.35 -2.80 -11.26
C ILE A 31 0.98 -2.34 -10.64
N LEU A 32 1.90 -3.29 -10.40
CA LEU A 32 3.20 -3.01 -9.81
C LEU A 32 4.01 -2.02 -10.66
N LYS A 33 3.87 -2.04 -11.99
CA LYS A 33 4.58 -1.08 -12.87
C LYS A 33 3.80 0.20 -13.17
N GLY A 34 2.49 0.24 -12.93
CA GLY A 34 1.65 1.39 -13.29
C GLY A 34 1.35 1.45 -14.78
N ILE A 35 1.18 0.29 -15.42
CA ILE A 35 0.80 0.19 -16.84
C ILE A 35 -0.70 -0.03 -16.95
N TYR A 36 -1.37 1.00 -17.47
CA TYR A 36 -2.82 1.02 -17.60
C TYR A 36 -3.26 0.70 -19.04
N PRO A 37 -4.44 0.08 -19.21
CA PRO A 37 -5.02 -0.10 -20.53
C PRO A 37 -5.28 1.25 -21.20
N ARG A 38 -5.15 1.28 -22.53
CA ARG A 38 -5.29 2.50 -23.33
C ARG A 38 -6.35 2.30 -24.41
N GLU A 39 -7.12 3.36 -24.64
CA GLU A 39 -8.13 3.37 -25.68
C GLU A 39 -7.54 3.95 -26.98
N PRO A 40 -7.47 3.17 -28.07
CA PRO A 40 -6.95 3.67 -29.33
C PRO A 40 -7.95 4.60 -30.01
N LYS A 41 -7.47 5.72 -30.56
CA LYS A 41 -8.30 6.68 -31.33
C LYS A 41 -9.13 6.00 -32.43
N ASN A 42 -8.52 5.05 -33.15
CA ASN A 42 -9.17 4.30 -34.24
C ASN A 42 -9.29 2.80 -33.92
N LYS A 43 -10.32 2.42 -33.14
CA LYS A 43 -10.56 1.02 -32.69
C LYS A 43 -10.60 0.01 -33.84
N LYS A 44 -11.33 0.30 -34.92
CA LYS A 44 -11.46 -0.60 -36.08
C LYS A 44 -10.11 -0.91 -36.73
N LYS A 45 -9.23 0.09 -36.88
CA LYS A 45 -7.90 -0.06 -37.51
C LYS A 45 -6.98 -0.93 -36.65
N VAL A 46 -6.98 -0.72 -35.34
CA VAL A 46 -6.15 -1.48 -34.39
C VAL A 46 -6.66 -2.92 -34.23
N ASN A 47 -7.98 -3.10 -34.24
CA ASN A 47 -8.62 -4.40 -34.03
C ASN A 47 -8.82 -5.20 -35.33
N LYS A 48 -8.02 -4.92 -36.38
CA LYS A 48 -8.09 -5.60 -37.69
C LYS A 48 -9.51 -5.68 -38.27
N GLY A 49 -10.27 -4.58 -38.18
CA GLY A 49 -11.63 -4.47 -38.69
C GLY A 49 -12.74 -4.83 -37.70
N SER A 50 -12.43 -5.44 -36.55
CA SER A 50 -13.44 -5.83 -35.56
C SER A 50 -13.86 -4.67 -34.63
N THR A 51 -15.15 -4.57 -34.34
CA THR A 51 -15.73 -3.62 -33.36
C THR A 51 -15.84 -4.20 -31.95
N ALA A 52 -15.44 -5.45 -31.73
CA ALA A 52 -15.55 -6.09 -30.42
C ALA A 52 -14.76 -5.33 -29.33
N PRO A 53 -15.32 -5.18 -28.11
CA PRO A 53 -14.63 -4.51 -27.02
C PRO A 53 -13.39 -5.30 -26.63
N ARG A 54 -12.23 -4.67 -26.75
CA ARG A 54 -10.94 -5.26 -26.37
C ARG A 54 -10.10 -4.27 -25.60
N THR A 55 -9.36 -4.79 -24.64
CA THR A 55 -8.36 -4.04 -23.89
C THR A 55 -7.06 -3.99 -24.68
N PHE A 56 -6.55 -2.78 -24.90
CA PHE A 56 -5.29 -2.54 -25.58
C PHE A 56 -4.26 -1.93 -24.62
N TYR A 57 -2.99 -2.23 -24.88
CA TYR A 57 -1.82 -1.66 -24.20
C TYR A 57 -0.88 -1.10 -25.26
N TYR A 58 0.01 -0.18 -24.90
CA TYR A 58 1.06 0.22 -25.82
C TYR A 58 2.12 -0.87 -25.98
N VAL A 59 2.63 -1.04 -27.20
CA VAL A 59 3.70 -2.01 -27.47
C VAL A 59 4.99 -1.62 -26.72
N LYS A 60 5.27 -0.32 -26.58
CA LYS A 60 6.43 0.17 -25.82
C LYS A 60 6.36 -0.24 -24.34
N ASP A 61 5.19 -0.16 -23.71
CA ASP A 61 4.99 -0.49 -22.30
C ASP A 61 5.17 -2.00 -22.09
N ILE A 62 4.66 -2.83 -23.01
CA ILE A 62 4.86 -4.28 -22.95
C ILE A 62 6.33 -4.67 -23.21
N LYS A 63 7.04 -3.95 -24.08
CA LYS A 63 8.48 -4.17 -24.27
C LYS A 63 9.23 -3.82 -22.99
N TYR A 64 8.84 -2.75 -22.32
CA TYR A 64 9.42 -2.35 -21.05
C TYR A 64 9.19 -3.39 -19.94
N LEU A 65 7.98 -3.96 -19.85
CA LEU A 65 7.70 -5.09 -18.95
C LEU A 65 8.52 -6.34 -19.22
N ALA A 66 8.96 -6.55 -20.46
CA ALA A 66 9.73 -7.74 -20.81
C ALA A 66 11.14 -7.75 -20.20
N HIS A 67 11.67 -6.58 -19.81
CA HIS A 67 12.99 -6.41 -19.21
C HIS A 67 12.93 -6.21 -17.68
N GLU A 68 11.75 -6.39 -17.07
CA GLU A 68 11.56 -6.16 -15.65
C GLU A 68 11.96 -7.42 -14.85
N PRO A 69 12.72 -7.31 -13.73
CA PRO A 69 13.25 -8.46 -13.01
C PRO A 69 12.21 -9.28 -12.21
N ILE A 70 11.12 -8.68 -11.74
CA ILE A 70 10.01 -9.40 -11.09
C ILE A 70 9.37 -10.40 -12.06
N LEU A 71 9.39 -10.14 -13.37
CA LEU A 71 8.94 -11.09 -14.38
C LEU A 71 9.68 -12.43 -14.28
N GLU A 72 10.99 -12.40 -14.04
CA GLU A 72 11.82 -13.58 -13.86
C GLU A 72 11.43 -14.33 -12.59
N LYS A 73 11.19 -13.60 -11.50
CA LYS A 73 10.70 -14.17 -10.22
C LYS A 73 9.33 -14.81 -10.35
N PHE A 74 8.42 -14.27 -11.15
CA PHE A 74 7.14 -14.93 -11.44
C PHE A 74 7.31 -16.25 -12.20
N ARG A 75 8.29 -16.32 -13.11
CA ARG A 75 8.61 -17.55 -13.82
C ARG A 75 9.24 -18.59 -12.87
N GLU A 76 10.18 -18.17 -12.03
CA GLU A 76 10.74 -19.01 -10.97
C GLU A 76 9.64 -19.56 -10.06
N TYR A 77 8.75 -18.71 -9.56
CA TYR A 77 7.63 -19.10 -8.70
C TYR A 77 6.71 -20.12 -9.38
N LYS A 78 6.43 -19.97 -10.68
CA LYS A 78 5.64 -20.94 -11.45
C LYS A 78 6.33 -22.30 -11.53
N THR A 79 7.66 -22.32 -11.73
CA THR A 79 8.42 -23.58 -11.72
C THR A 79 8.44 -24.22 -10.34
N PHE A 80 8.61 -23.41 -9.28
CA PHE A 80 8.52 -23.82 -7.89
C PHE A 80 7.16 -24.46 -7.57
N ALA A 81 6.05 -23.79 -7.91
CA ALA A 81 4.70 -24.31 -7.69
C ALA A 81 4.46 -25.65 -8.41
N LYS A 82 5.02 -25.84 -9.61
CA LYS A 82 4.96 -27.11 -10.34
C LYS A 82 5.76 -28.21 -9.65
N LYS A 83 6.96 -27.91 -9.15
CA LYS A 83 7.80 -28.85 -8.39
C LYS A 83 7.12 -29.25 -7.07
N LEU A 84 6.59 -28.28 -6.34
CA LEU A 84 5.87 -28.51 -5.09
C LEU A 84 4.65 -29.41 -5.32
N LYS A 85 3.81 -29.11 -6.32
CA LYS A 85 2.66 -29.95 -6.68
C LYS A 85 3.07 -31.38 -7.07
N LYS A 86 4.22 -31.55 -7.75
CA LYS A 86 4.74 -32.87 -8.12
C LYS A 86 5.20 -33.66 -6.88
N ALA A 87 5.93 -33.03 -5.96
CA ALA A 87 6.39 -33.67 -4.72
C ALA A 87 5.21 -34.06 -3.83
N LEU A 88 4.24 -33.15 -3.65
CA LEU A 88 3.00 -33.42 -2.90
C LEU A 88 2.18 -34.55 -3.53
N GLY A 89 2.05 -34.57 -4.87
CA GLY A 89 1.35 -35.64 -5.58
C GLY A 89 2.03 -37.01 -5.44
N LYS A 90 3.35 -37.04 -5.24
CA LYS A 90 4.12 -38.26 -4.94
C LYS A 90 4.15 -38.63 -3.46
N LYS A 91 3.57 -37.81 -2.57
CA LYS A 91 3.64 -37.94 -1.10
C LYS A 91 5.06 -37.86 -0.53
N GLU A 92 5.97 -37.17 -1.23
CA GLU A 92 7.33 -36.89 -0.75
C GLU A 92 7.31 -35.65 0.16
N PHE A 93 6.90 -35.81 1.42
CA PHE A 93 6.67 -34.69 2.35
C PHE A 93 7.95 -33.92 2.72
N ASP A 94 9.07 -34.61 2.91
CA ASP A 94 10.34 -33.97 3.29
C ASP A 94 10.88 -33.07 2.17
N SER A 95 10.81 -33.57 0.93
CA SER A 95 11.18 -32.79 -0.26
C SER A 95 10.24 -31.60 -0.45
N ALA A 96 8.93 -31.76 -0.17
CA ALA A 96 7.98 -30.66 -0.23
C ALA A 96 8.27 -29.59 0.83
N LYS A 97 8.66 -29.98 2.05
CA LYS A 97 9.03 -29.04 3.12
C LYS A 97 10.28 -28.24 2.77
N SER A 98 11.33 -28.91 2.30
CA SER A 98 12.56 -28.24 1.85
C SER A 98 12.33 -27.30 0.67
N LEU A 99 11.41 -27.64 -0.24
CA LEU A 99 10.97 -26.74 -1.29
C LEU A 99 10.27 -25.51 -0.71
N GLU A 100 9.32 -25.68 0.22
CA GLU A 100 8.58 -24.56 0.83
C GLU A 100 9.50 -23.59 1.59
N GLU A 101 10.56 -24.08 2.22
CA GLU A 101 11.60 -23.26 2.85
C GLU A 101 12.38 -22.43 1.83
N ASN A 102 12.63 -22.98 0.63
CA ASN A 102 13.34 -22.33 -0.47
C ASN A 102 12.40 -21.57 -1.44
N LYS A 103 11.28 -21.06 -0.92
CA LYS A 103 10.31 -20.33 -1.73
C LYS A 103 10.94 -19.07 -2.32
N PRO A 104 10.81 -18.85 -3.65
CA PRO A 104 11.32 -17.63 -4.27
C PRO A 104 10.45 -16.44 -3.85
N GLU A 105 11.06 -15.50 -3.12
CA GLU A 105 10.50 -14.20 -2.79
C GLU A 105 11.06 -13.13 -3.72
N TYR A 106 10.26 -12.12 -4.04
CA TYR A 106 10.70 -10.94 -4.79
C TYR A 106 10.51 -9.70 -3.91
N THR A 107 11.34 -8.69 -4.15
CA THR A 107 11.25 -7.39 -3.51
C THR A 107 10.68 -6.36 -4.48
N LEU A 108 10.11 -5.28 -3.96
CA LEU A 108 9.54 -4.18 -4.76
C LEU A 108 10.38 -2.89 -4.67
N ASP A 109 11.54 -2.96 -3.99
CA ASP A 109 12.37 -1.79 -3.66
C ASP A 109 12.85 -1.04 -4.90
N HIS A 110 13.24 -1.76 -5.96
CA HIS A 110 13.65 -1.16 -7.23
C HIS A 110 12.48 -0.46 -7.92
N LEU A 111 11.26 -0.96 -7.79
CA LEU A 111 10.09 -0.33 -8.38
C LEU A 111 9.74 0.98 -7.69
N VAL A 112 9.83 1.03 -6.36
CA VAL A 112 9.58 2.26 -5.60
C VAL A 112 10.60 3.33 -5.98
N LYS A 113 11.89 2.99 -6.02
CA LYS A 113 12.96 3.93 -6.38
C LYS A 113 12.87 4.42 -7.82
N GLU A 114 12.44 3.57 -8.74
CA GLU A 114 12.29 3.96 -10.14
C GLU A 114 11.04 4.84 -10.36
N ARG A 115 9.94 4.55 -9.66
CA ARG A 115 8.71 5.35 -9.75
C ARG A 115 8.84 6.71 -9.07
N TYR A 116 9.55 6.76 -7.95
CA TYR A 116 9.74 7.96 -7.14
C TYR A 116 11.24 8.26 -6.99
N PRO A 117 11.85 8.96 -7.97
CA PRO A 117 13.27 9.30 -7.91
C PRO A 117 13.59 10.23 -6.75
N THR A 118 12.63 11.08 -6.35
CA THR A 118 12.77 12.00 -5.21
C THR A 118 11.79 11.66 -4.09
N PHE A 119 12.16 12.05 -2.87
CA PHE A 119 11.28 11.87 -1.71
C PHE A 119 9.99 12.69 -1.82
N ILE A 120 10.04 13.87 -2.44
CA ILE A 120 8.87 14.73 -2.61
C ILE A 120 7.86 14.07 -3.56
N ASP A 121 8.33 13.39 -4.61
CA ASP A 121 7.45 12.65 -5.52
C ASP A 121 6.73 11.51 -4.79
N ALA A 122 7.42 10.82 -3.87
CA ALA A 122 6.80 9.80 -3.03
C ALA A 122 5.74 10.37 -2.07
N LEU A 123 5.98 11.57 -1.50
CA LEU A 123 5.01 12.24 -0.62
C LEU A 123 3.74 12.68 -1.36
N ARG A 124 3.85 13.09 -2.64
CA ARG A 124 2.68 13.53 -3.44
C ARG A 124 1.68 12.41 -3.71
N ASP A 125 2.15 11.17 -3.83
CA ASP A 125 1.31 9.99 -4.07
C ASP A 125 0.97 9.23 -2.78
N LEU A 126 1.31 9.78 -1.61
CA LEU A 126 1.17 9.11 -0.31
C LEU A 126 -0.30 9.01 0.16
N ASP A 127 -1.16 9.93 -0.27
CA ASP A 127 -2.57 10.03 0.13
C ASP A 127 -3.37 8.73 -0.10
N ASP A 128 -3.24 8.16 -1.30
CA ASP A 128 -3.90 6.90 -1.69
C ASP A 128 -3.34 5.71 -0.91
N ALA A 129 -2.01 5.69 -0.71
CA ALA A 129 -1.32 4.63 0.00
C ALA A 129 -1.76 4.59 1.48
N LEU A 130 -1.80 5.75 2.15
CA LEU A 130 -2.27 5.87 3.53
C LEU A 130 -3.72 5.43 3.66
N SER A 131 -4.61 5.97 2.82
CA SER A 131 -6.04 5.66 2.86
C SER A 131 -6.31 4.16 2.72
N MET A 132 -5.59 3.47 1.83
CA MET A 132 -5.68 2.02 1.70
C MET A 132 -5.12 1.27 2.90
N VAL A 133 -3.94 1.66 3.42
CA VAL A 133 -3.34 1.00 4.57
C VAL A 133 -4.24 1.13 5.81
N PHE A 134 -4.84 2.30 6.06
CA PHE A 134 -5.81 2.50 7.13
C PHE A 134 -7.07 1.65 6.95
N LEU A 135 -7.60 1.56 5.73
CA LEU A 135 -8.73 0.67 5.45
C LEU A 135 -8.41 -0.79 5.78
N PHE A 136 -7.29 -1.32 5.28
CA PHE A 136 -6.92 -2.70 5.56
C PHE A 136 -6.55 -2.96 7.02
N SER A 137 -6.20 -1.92 7.79
CA SER A 137 -5.94 -2.03 9.23
C SER A 137 -7.21 -2.29 10.05
N THR A 138 -8.37 -1.84 9.58
CA THR A 138 -9.67 -2.02 10.26
C THR A 138 -10.42 -3.26 9.79
N LEU A 139 -10.06 -3.82 8.64
CA LEU A 139 -10.73 -5.01 8.10
C LEU A 139 -10.38 -6.28 8.89
N PRO A 140 -11.36 -7.19 9.11
CA PRO A 140 -11.08 -8.49 9.71
C PRO A 140 -10.28 -9.38 8.76
N ALA A 141 -9.42 -10.23 9.33
CA ALA A 141 -8.73 -11.27 8.57
C ALA A 141 -9.75 -12.29 8.04
N ASN A 142 -9.56 -12.72 6.79
CA ASN A 142 -10.42 -13.68 6.12
C ASN A 142 -9.56 -14.59 5.22
N ASP A 143 -10.11 -15.64 4.61
CA ASP A 143 -9.35 -16.56 3.75
C ASP A 143 -8.58 -15.83 2.62
N LYS A 144 -9.17 -14.74 2.10
CA LYS A 144 -8.54 -13.88 1.08
C LYS A 144 -7.53 -12.89 1.65
N ILE A 145 -7.69 -12.43 2.89
CA ILE A 145 -6.87 -11.39 3.53
C ILE A 145 -6.11 -12.03 4.69
N LYS A 146 -4.82 -12.26 4.48
CA LYS A 146 -3.96 -12.88 5.49
C LYS A 146 -3.80 -11.98 6.72
N TYR A 147 -3.82 -12.60 7.90
CA TYR A 147 -3.57 -11.91 9.17
C TYR A 147 -2.28 -11.08 9.16
N LYS A 148 -1.17 -11.66 8.69
CA LYS A 148 0.13 -10.99 8.56
C LYS A 148 0.08 -9.68 7.75
N THR A 149 -0.78 -9.62 6.74
CA THR A 149 -0.95 -8.40 5.93
C THR A 149 -1.66 -7.30 6.72
N VAL A 150 -2.72 -7.66 7.47
CA VAL A 150 -3.48 -6.73 8.32
C VAL A 150 -2.60 -6.20 9.44
N GLU A 151 -1.84 -7.09 10.10
CA GLU A 151 -0.89 -6.74 11.16
C GLU A 151 0.18 -5.75 10.67
N ASN A 152 0.77 -6.02 9.50
CA ASN A 152 1.71 -5.08 8.87
C ASN A 152 1.07 -3.72 8.55
N CYS A 153 -0.19 -3.69 8.10
CA CYS A 153 -0.90 -2.44 7.86
C CYS A 153 -1.13 -1.66 9.16
N LYS A 154 -1.54 -2.34 10.23
CA LYS A 154 -1.72 -1.73 11.56
C LYS A 154 -0.41 -1.13 12.07
N ARG A 155 0.69 -1.87 11.97
CA ARG A 155 2.04 -1.38 12.34
C ARG A 155 2.42 -0.13 11.55
N LEU A 156 2.38 -0.20 10.21
CA LEU A 156 2.78 0.94 9.35
C LEU A 156 1.89 2.18 9.55
N ALA A 157 0.58 1.97 9.73
CA ALA A 157 -0.37 3.04 10.03
C ALA A 157 -0.04 3.73 11.36
N ALA A 158 0.21 2.94 12.41
CA ALA A 158 0.55 3.46 13.73
C ALA A 158 1.91 4.18 13.73
N GLU A 159 2.92 3.64 13.04
CA GLU A 159 4.23 4.28 12.86
C GLU A 159 4.10 5.66 12.18
N PHE A 160 3.25 5.77 11.15
CA PHE A 160 3.00 7.03 10.46
C PHE A 160 2.26 8.02 11.36
N GLN A 161 1.20 7.59 12.06
CA GLN A 161 0.49 8.48 13.00
C GLN A 161 1.39 8.94 14.15
N HIS A 162 2.23 8.06 14.66
CA HIS A 162 3.22 8.38 15.69
C HIS A 162 4.19 9.46 15.21
N TYR A 163 4.68 9.37 13.97
CA TYR A 163 5.48 10.44 13.35
C TYR A 163 4.71 11.77 13.28
N VAL A 164 3.44 11.76 12.86
CA VAL A 164 2.61 12.98 12.78
C VAL A 164 2.41 13.63 14.14
N VAL A 165 2.23 12.82 15.20
CA VAL A 165 2.11 13.31 16.59
C VAL A 165 3.41 13.94 17.08
N ILE A 166 4.57 13.32 16.81
CA ILE A 166 5.88 13.85 17.23
C ILE A 166 6.26 15.12 16.45
N SER A 167 6.06 15.12 15.13
CA SER A 167 6.30 16.32 14.30
C SER A 167 5.37 17.47 14.63
N ARG A 168 4.19 17.20 15.21
CA ARG A 168 3.09 18.17 15.32
C ARG A 168 2.74 18.79 13.95
N SER A 169 2.73 17.96 12.91
CA SER A 169 2.53 18.39 11.51
C SER A 169 1.06 18.44 11.06
N LEU A 170 0.12 18.05 11.94
CA LEU A 170 -1.31 18.03 11.62
C LEU A 170 -1.86 19.47 11.48
N LYS A 171 -2.43 19.80 10.32
CA LYS A 171 -3.01 21.11 10.02
C LYS A 171 -4.53 21.15 10.18
N LYS A 172 -5.23 20.20 9.56
CA LYS A 172 -6.70 20.20 9.48
C LYS A 172 -7.24 18.80 9.74
N THR A 173 -8.43 18.77 10.34
CA THR A 173 -9.19 17.55 10.60
C THR A 173 -10.64 17.79 10.22
N PHE A 174 -11.25 16.84 9.52
CA PHE A 174 -12.66 16.92 9.12
C PHE A 174 -13.35 15.58 9.36
N LEU A 175 -14.44 15.60 10.13
CA LEU A 175 -15.25 14.41 10.42
C LEU A 175 -16.36 14.30 9.38
N SER A 176 -16.44 13.15 8.72
CA SER A 176 -17.49 12.83 7.76
C SER A 176 -18.21 11.56 8.17
N ILE A 177 -19.30 11.22 7.46
CA ILE A 177 -20.01 9.95 7.60
C ILE A 177 -19.09 8.76 7.22
N LYS A 178 -18.17 8.97 6.26
CA LYS A 178 -17.26 7.91 5.78
C LYS A 178 -16.11 7.59 6.76
N GLY A 179 -15.76 8.53 7.63
CA GLY A 179 -14.56 8.47 8.45
C GLY A 179 -14.01 9.85 8.76
N ILE A 180 -12.79 9.87 9.28
CA ILE A 180 -12.08 11.09 9.68
C ILE A 180 -11.01 11.40 8.63
N TYR A 181 -11.07 12.59 8.05
CA TYR A 181 -10.05 13.10 7.16
C TYR A 181 -9.02 13.88 7.96
N TYR A 182 -7.74 13.57 7.76
CA TYR A 182 -6.62 14.28 8.34
C TYR A 182 -5.78 14.90 7.22
N GLN A 183 -5.30 16.11 7.44
CA GLN A 183 -4.34 16.78 6.57
C GLN A 183 -3.12 17.17 7.39
N ALA A 184 -1.94 16.70 6.99
CA ALA A 184 -0.66 17.05 7.61
C ALA A 184 0.30 17.66 6.58
N GLU A 185 1.12 18.61 7.03
CA GLU A 185 2.18 19.19 6.20
C GLU A 185 3.51 18.50 6.47
N ILE A 186 4.02 17.81 5.45
CA ILE A 186 5.29 17.11 5.50
C ILE A 186 6.20 17.73 4.44
N ARG A 187 7.25 18.43 4.88
CA ARG A 187 8.23 19.09 3.99
C ARG A 187 7.59 20.04 2.95
N GLY A 188 6.57 20.79 3.37
CA GLY A 188 5.85 21.72 2.50
C GLY A 188 4.90 21.06 1.49
N GLN A 189 4.71 19.74 1.55
CA GLN A 189 3.66 19.03 0.84
C GLN A 189 2.53 18.72 1.82
N ASP A 190 1.32 19.14 1.47
CA ASP A 190 0.13 18.74 2.21
C ASP A 190 -0.27 17.33 1.79
N VAL A 191 -0.38 16.43 2.77
CA VAL A 191 -0.78 15.03 2.63
C VAL A 191 -2.13 14.85 3.30
N THR A 192 -3.12 14.35 2.57
CA THR A 192 -4.50 14.17 3.05
C THR A 192 -4.90 12.71 2.98
N TRP A 193 -5.33 12.12 4.10
CA TRP A 193 -5.78 10.74 4.14
C TRP A 193 -7.04 10.57 4.98
N ILE A 194 -7.76 9.48 4.73
CA ILE A 194 -8.95 9.10 5.48
C ILE A 194 -8.66 7.92 6.42
N VAL A 195 -9.12 8.02 7.65
CA VAL A 195 -9.17 6.92 8.61
C VAL A 195 -10.62 6.51 8.81
N PRO A 196 -11.02 5.27 8.46
CA PRO A 196 -12.37 4.81 8.68
C PRO A 196 -12.66 4.65 10.17
N TYR A 197 -13.92 4.81 10.55
CA TYR A 197 -14.35 4.47 11.91
C TYR A 197 -14.15 2.99 12.19
N GLN A 198 -13.79 2.65 13.43
CA GLN A 198 -13.55 1.29 13.89
C GLN A 198 -14.86 0.53 14.10
N PHE A 199 -15.57 0.26 13.01
CA PHE A 199 -16.76 -0.59 13.00
C PHE A 199 -16.44 -1.94 12.36
N SER A 200 -17.18 -2.98 12.77
CA SER A 200 -17.12 -4.29 12.12
C SER A 200 -17.74 -4.21 10.73
N GLN A 201 -16.92 -3.95 9.72
CA GLN A 201 -17.35 -3.89 8.34
C GLN A 201 -17.42 -5.29 7.72
N GLN A 202 -18.51 -5.57 7.01
CA GLN A 202 -18.59 -6.76 6.17
C GLN A 202 -17.91 -6.48 4.83
N VAL A 203 -17.02 -7.38 4.41
CA VAL A 203 -16.31 -7.25 3.13
C VAL A 203 -17.26 -7.64 1.99
N PRO A 204 -17.61 -6.73 1.06
CA PRO A 204 -18.51 -7.06 -0.04
C PRO A 204 -17.87 -8.09 -0.98
N THR A 205 -18.70 -9.00 -1.51
CA THR A 205 -18.23 -10.04 -2.45
C THR A 205 -17.86 -9.51 -3.82
N ASP A 206 -18.40 -8.35 -4.20
CA ASP A 206 -18.26 -7.78 -5.55
C ASP A 206 -16.90 -7.11 -5.78
N VAL A 207 -16.15 -6.89 -4.70
CA VAL A 207 -14.83 -6.23 -4.75
C VAL A 207 -13.74 -7.25 -5.04
N ASP A 208 -12.94 -6.99 -6.08
CA ASP A 208 -11.77 -7.81 -6.41
C ASP A 208 -10.59 -7.53 -5.45
N LEU A 209 -10.63 -8.19 -4.29
CA LEU A 209 -9.58 -8.11 -3.28
C LEU A 209 -8.21 -8.54 -3.81
N ARG A 210 -8.14 -9.40 -4.84
CA ARG A 210 -6.84 -9.83 -5.39
C ARG A 210 -6.10 -8.65 -6.01
N VAL A 211 -6.83 -7.79 -6.71
CA VAL A 211 -6.28 -6.54 -7.27
C VAL A 211 -5.88 -5.59 -6.14
N MET A 212 -6.75 -5.38 -5.16
CA MET A 212 -6.44 -4.49 -4.03
C MET A 212 -5.21 -4.95 -3.23
N MET A 213 -5.03 -6.25 -3.03
CA MET A 213 -3.87 -6.81 -2.33
C MET A 213 -2.56 -6.52 -3.07
N THR A 214 -2.56 -6.50 -4.41
CA THR A 214 -1.36 -6.15 -5.18
C THR A 214 -1.02 -4.66 -5.08
N PHE A 215 -2.01 -3.78 -4.97
CA PHE A 215 -1.78 -2.37 -4.66
C PHE A 215 -1.27 -2.19 -3.23
N LEU A 216 -1.89 -2.88 -2.28
CA LEU A 216 -1.52 -2.83 -0.87
C LEU A 216 -0.07 -3.27 -0.66
N GLU A 217 0.37 -4.33 -1.34
CA GLU A 217 1.76 -4.80 -1.29
C GLU A 217 2.76 -3.71 -1.71
N PHE A 218 2.47 -3.01 -2.82
CA PHE A 218 3.28 -1.88 -3.26
C PHE A 218 3.24 -0.72 -2.24
N TYR A 219 2.05 -0.36 -1.76
CA TYR A 219 1.88 0.72 -0.78
C TYR A 219 2.53 0.43 0.57
N GLN A 220 2.57 -0.82 1.03
CA GLN A 220 3.32 -1.21 2.23
C GLN A 220 4.82 -0.95 2.07
N THR A 221 5.39 -1.31 0.91
CA THR A 221 6.81 -1.03 0.64
C THR A 221 7.09 0.47 0.53
N LEU A 222 6.24 1.22 -0.18
CA LEU A 222 6.33 2.68 -0.28
C LEU A 222 6.28 3.35 1.10
N LEU A 223 5.27 3.01 1.92
CA LEU A 223 5.10 3.58 3.25
C LEU A 223 6.26 3.18 4.18
N GLY A 224 6.81 1.98 4.04
CA GLY A 224 8.02 1.56 4.75
C GLY A 224 9.24 2.45 4.42
N PHE A 225 9.48 2.75 3.14
CA PHE A 225 10.55 3.68 2.74
C PHE A 225 10.29 5.11 3.23
N VAL A 226 9.04 5.56 3.17
CA VAL A 226 8.66 6.90 3.63
C VAL A 226 8.86 7.03 5.13
N ASN A 227 8.32 6.10 5.93
CA ASN A 227 8.50 6.08 7.38
C ASN A 227 9.98 6.02 7.75
N PHE A 228 10.77 5.14 7.12
CA PHE A 228 12.21 5.08 7.36
C PHE A 228 12.90 6.44 7.16
N LYS A 229 12.58 7.14 6.06
CA LYS A 229 13.16 8.45 5.76
C LYS A 229 12.69 9.53 6.74
N LEU A 230 11.40 9.56 7.05
CA LEU A 230 10.80 10.52 8.00
C LEU A 230 11.41 10.40 9.40
N TYR A 231 11.59 9.17 9.90
CA TYR A 231 12.22 8.93 11.20
C TYR A 231 13.71 9.28 11.18
N SER A 232 14.41 8.90 10.11
CA SER A 232 15.83 9.24 9.93
C SER A 232 16.06 10.76 9.91
N ASP A 233 15.16 11.51 9.27
CA ASP A 233 15.24 12.96 9.21
C ASP A 233 15.00 13.65 10.57
N MET A 234 14.36 12.96 11.52
CA MET A 234 14.21 13.38 12.92
C MET A 234 15.28 12.80 13.86
N ASN A 235 16.26 12.07 13.34
CA ASN A 235 17.26 11.31 14.13
C ASN A 235 16.61 10.30 15.11
N LEU A 236 15.50 9.69 14.71
CA LEU A 236 14.82 8.63 15.45
C LEU A 236 15.19 7.26 14.87
N ILE A 237 15.27 6.25 15.74
CA ILE A 237 15.54 4.87 15.32
C ILE A 237 14.27 4.29 14.68
N TYR A 238 14.43 3.68 13.49
CA TYR A 238 13.37 2.95 12.79
C TYR A 238 13.76 1.47 12.62
N PRO A 239 12.84 0.51 12.85
CA PRO A 239 11.48 0.69 13.34
C PRO A 239 11.42 1.09 14.84
N PRO A 240 10.42 1.88 15.27
CA PRO A 240 10.29 2.28 16.67
C PRO A 240 9.97 1.05 17.55
N LYS A 241 10.54 1.01 18.75
CA LYS A 241 10.26 -0.06 19.71
C LYS A 241 8.88 0.13 20.32
N VAL A 242 8.15 -0.97 20.46
CA VAL A 242 6.83 -1.01 21.12
C VAL A 242 7.02 -1.58 22.52
N ASP A 243 6.51 -0.87 23.53
CA ASP A 243 6.45 -1.36 24.91
C ASP A 243 5.28 -2.33 25.05
N ILE A 244 5.59 -3.63 25.12
CA ILE A 244 4.63 -4.74 25.16
C ILE A 244 3.60 -4.54 26.30
N LYS A 245 4.03 -4.04 27.46
CA LYS A 245 3.13 -3.85 28.62
C LYS A 245 2.09 -2.77 28.37
N LYS A 246 2.46 -1.72 27.64
CA LYS A 246 1.53 -0.63 27.27
C LYS A 246 0.64 -1.03 26.11
N ASP A 247 1.16 -1.82 25.18
CA ASP A 247 0.38 -2.33 24.06
C ASP A 247 -0.73 -3.29 24.54
N GLU A 248 -0.42 -4.17 25.50
CA GLU A 248 -1.41 -5.01 26.19
C GLU A 248 -2.48 -4.19 26.92
N GLY A 249 -2.13 -3.00 27.42
CA GLY A 249 -3.05 -2.04 28.01
C GLY A 249 -3.89 -1.25 27.00
N ASN A 250 -3.85 -1.62 25.71
CA ASN A 250 -4.52 -0.92 24.61
C ASN A 250 -4.14 0.56 24.50
N ALA A 251 -2.90 0.90 24.87
CA ALA A 251 -2.41 2.28 24.88
C ALA A 251 -2.16 2.84 23.47
N GLY A 252 -2.27 1.98 22.44
CA GLY A 252 -2.23 2.36 21.02
C GLY A 252 -0.97 3.13 20.68
N LEU A 253 -1.12 4.39 20.27
CA LEU A 253 0.00 5.25 19.88
C LEU A 253 0.96 5.57 21.04
N THR A 254 0.51 5.48 22.30
CA THR A 254 1.35 5.78 23.47
C THR A 254 2.24 4.61 23.91
N ALA A 255 2.08 3.44 23.28
CA ALA A 255 2.94 2.28 23.47
C ALA A 255 4.29 2.40 22.74
N TYR A 256 4.40 3.29 21.75
CA TYR A 256 5.65 3.50 21.02
C TYR A 256 6.65 4.30 21.86
N VAL A 257 7.86 3.77 21.97
CA VAL A 257 8.98 4.41 22.70
C VAL A 257 9.82 5.20 21.70
N VAL A 258 10.06 6.48 22.01
CA VAL A 258 10.82 7.40 21.17
C VAL A 258 12.27 7.41 21.63
N GLU A 259 13.09 6.56 21.00
CA GLU A 259 14.54 6.58 21.18
C GLU A 259 15.20 7.43 20.07
N THR A 260 15.92 8.49 20.45
CA THR A 260 16.86 9.16 19.54
C THR A 260 18.10 8.29 19.32
N SER A 261 18.78 8.46 18.19
CA SER A 261 20.10 7.83 17.96
C SER A 261 21.15 8.14 19.05
N GLU A 262 20.96 9.21 19.83
CA GLU A 262 21.80 9.60 20.97
C GLU A 262 21.33 9.02 22.33
N GLY A 263 20.32 8.14 22.36
CA GLY A 263 19.85 7.47 23.58
C GLY A 263 19.02 8.33 24.54
N LYS A 264 18.55 9.52 24.15
CA LYS A 264 17.66 10.36 24.96
C LYS A 264 16.19 10.09 24.64
N ASP A 265 15.44 9.57 25.60
CA ASP A 265 13.98 9.47 25.54
C ASP A 265 13.35 10.87 25.54
N ILE A 266 12.87 11.33 24.37
CA ILE A 266 12.23 12.65 24.24
C ILE A 266 10.91 12.72 25.03
N LEU A 267 10.25 11.57 25.24
CA LEU A 267 8.97 11.49 25.95
C LEU A 267 9.02 11.92 27.43
N LYS A 268 10.20 11.90 28.08
CA LYS A 268 10.35 12.44 29.44
C LYS A 268 10.31 13.97 29.47
N ASN A 269 10.73 14.63 28.38
CA ASN A 269 10.72 16.09 28.29
C ASN A 269 9.36 16.67 27.90
N ILE A 270 8.42 15.86 27.37
CA ILE A 270 7.07 16.33 27.00
C ILE A 270 6.13 16.39 28.22
N LYS A 271 6.38 15.61 29.28
CA LYS A 271 5.57 15.65 30.51
C LYS A 271 5.77 16.92 31.35
N SER A 272 6.75 17.78 31.04
CA SER A 272 7.06 18.98 31.84
C SER A 272 6.40 20.28 31.37
N LYS A 273 5.53 20.27 30.35
CA LYS A 273 4.61 21.38 30.01
C LYS A 273 3.51 20.87 29.07
N PRO A 274 2.23 20.91 29.50
CA PRO A 274 1.49 22.17 29.38
C PRO A 274 0.55 22.48 30.57
N GLU A 275 0.58 23.71 31.06
CA GLU A 275 -0.59 24.34 31.68
C GLU A 275 -1.49 24.84 30.54
N VAL A 276 -2.69 24.28 30.42
CA VAL A 276 -3.76 24.85 29.58
C VAL A 276 -4.85 25.31 30.55
N SER A 277 -5.08 26.63 30.58
CA SER A 277 -6.13 27.32 31.32
C SER A 277 -7.52 26.91 30.82
N GLU A 278 -8.42 26.61 31.77
CA GLU A 278 -9.75 25.97 31.62
C GLU A 278 -10.87 26.81 30.95
N GLU A 279 -10.58 27.83 30.13
CA GLU A 279 -11.62 28.79 29.69
C GLU A 279 -12.31 28.51 28.33
N ASN A 280 -12.09 27.37 27.66
CA ASN A 280 -12.68 27.14 26.33
C ASN A 280 -13.59 25.91 26.19
N VAL A 281 -14.01 25.28 27.30
CA VAL A 281 -14.91 24.10 27.25
C VAL A 281 -16.37 24.50 27.02
N ASP A 282 -16.77 25.73 27.34
CA ASP A 282 -18.19 26.15 27.31
C ASP A 282 -18.75 26.53 25.94
N LYS A 283 -17.92 26.60 24.88
CA LYS A 283 -18.40 26.94 23.53
C LYS A 283 -18.85 25.75 22.69
N VAL A 284 -18.60 24.52 23.11
CA VAL A 284 -18.96 23.31 22.34
C VAL A 284 -20.35 22.76 22.72
N ILE A 285 -20.88 23.13 23.90
CA ILE A 285 -22.17 22.61 24.39
C ILE A 285 -23.38 23.26 23.66
N ASN A 286 -23.21 24.42 23.01
CA ASN A 286 -24.31 25.15 22.38
C ASN A 286 -24.65 24.75 20.93
N PHE A 287 -24.02 23.73 20.34
CA PHE A 287 -24.33 23.29 18.97
C PHE A 287 -25.43 22.22 18.88
N ASN A 288 -25.83 21.59 20.00
CA ASN A 288 -26.83 20.52 20.01
C ASN A 288 -28.30 21.00 20.05
N HIS A 289 -28.57 22.32 20.00
CA HIS A 289 -29.94 22.86 20.01
C HIS A 289 -30.48 23.24 18.61
N LEU A 290 -29.75 22.96 17.53
CA LEU A 290 -30.12 23.37 16.16
C LEU A 290 -30.48 22.22 15.20
N LEU A 291 -30.67 21.00 15.70
CA LEU A 291 -31.05 19.82 14.89
C LEU A 291 -32.41 19.22 15.25
N THR A 292 -33.32 20.03 15.78
CA THR A 292 -34.74 19.66 15.90
C THR A 292 -35.60 20.75 15.27
N ILE A 293 -35.84 20.62 13.96
CA ILE A 293 -37.05 20.92 13.17
C ILE A 293 -36.87 20.20 11.83
#